data_AF-A0A3B9IBQ0-F1
#
_entry.id   AF-A0A3B9IBQ0-F1
#
_cell.length_a   1.000
_cell.length_b   1.000
_cell.length_c   1.000
_cell.angle_alpha   90.00
_cell.angle_beta   90.00
_cell.angle_gamma   90.00
#
_symmetry.space_group_name_H-M   'P 1'
#
loop_
_entity.id
_entity.type
_entity.pdbx_description
1 polymer ?
#
loop_
_entity_poly.entity_id
_entity_poly.type
_entity_poly.pdbx_seq_one_letter_code
_entity_poly.pdbx_strand_id
1 'polypeptide(L)'
;MNYRIINGTILKSDRDELYVTKGDLFVADGKIYENIAEDMRAEDAEVIDAADHLIMPGLINLHTHAYMTVMRNYADDVDFDEWLFRRVMPVEDRLPAEGAYWSSLLACMEMV
;
A
#
# COMPACT_ATOMS: atom_id res chain seq x y z
N MET A 1 0.01 -11.84 -14.46
CA MET A 1 0.53 -10.72 -15.28
C MET A 1 1.98 -10.53 -14.90
N ASN A 2 2.85 -10.39 -15.90
CA ASN A 2 4.28 -10.32 -15.69
C ASN A 2 4.75 -8.88 -15.95
N TYR A 3 5.73 -8.40 -15.17
CA TYR A 3 6.25 -7.04 -15.30
C TYR A 3 7.77 -7.03 -15.40
N ARG A 4 8.30 -6.10 -16.18
CA ARG A 4 9.70 -5.72 -16.25
C ARG A 4 9.83 -4.28 -15.80
N ILE A 5 10.35 -4.06 -14.60
CA ILE A 5 10.57 -2.72 -14.06
C ILE A 5 12.04 -2.39 -14.29
N ILE A 6 12.33 -1.42 -15.16
CA ILE A 6 13.68 -1.13 -15.66
C ILE A 6 14.17 0.25 -15.24
N ASN A 7 15.50 0.46 -15.27
CA ASN A 7 16.16 1.74 -14.98
C ASN A 7 15.88 2.31 -13.57
N GLY A 8 15.41 1.45 -12.66
CA GLY A 8 14.96 1.86 -11.34
C GLY A 8 16.10 2.04 -10.35
N THR A 9 15.81 2.83 -9.31
CA THR A 9 16.59 2.86 -8.07
C THR A 9 15.86 1.97 -7.06
N ILE A 10 16.47 0.92 -6.55
CA ILE A 10 15.81 -0.11 -5.72
C ILE A 10 16.27 0.03 -4.27
N LEU A 11 15.31 0.22 -3.35
CA LEU A 11 15.53 0.11 -1.91
C LEU A 11 15.55 -1.36 -1.50
N LYS A 12 16.66 -1.79 -0.89
CA LYS A 12 16.87 -3.15 -0.40
C LYS A 12 17.14 -3.15 1.10
N SER A 13 16.88 -4.30 1.70
CA SER A 13 17.23 -4.61 3.08
C SER A 13 18.13 -5.83 3.09
N ASP A 14 19.27 -5.75 3.75
CA ASP A 14 20.05 -6.93 4.16
C ASP A 14 20.19 -6.89 5.68
N ARG A 15 19.58 -7.89 6.34
CA ARG A 15 19.40 -7.91 7.80
C ARG A 15 18.71 -6.61 8.26
N ASP A 16 19.40 -5.81 9.07
CA ASP A 16 18.92 -4.55 9.65
C ASP A 16 19.44 -3.31 8.88
N GLU A 17 20.13 -3.51 7.75
CA GLU A 17 20.67 -2.42 6.95
C GLU A 17 19.84 -2.18 5.68
N LEU A 18 19.44 -0.93 5.50
CA LEU A 18 18.82 -0.46 4.26
C LEU A 18 19.87 0.17 3.36
N TYR A 19 19.84 -0.20 2.09
CA TYR A 19 20.71 0.38 1.07
C TYR A 19 19.99 0.49 -0.27
N VAL A 20 20.55 1.30 -1.15
CA VAL A 20 19.95 1.62 -2.45
C VAL A 20 20.91 1.19 -3.57
N THR A 21 20.36 0.57 -4.61
CA THR A 21 21.12 0.17 -5.80
C THR A 21 20.36 0.51 -7.08
N LYS A 22 21.05 0.63 -8.21
CA LYS A 22 20.39 0.73 -9.52
C LYS A 22 20.20 -0.67 -10.10
N GLY A 23 19.08 -0.89 -10.78
CA GLY A 23 18.85 -2.14 -11.50
C GLY A 23 17.44 -2.32 -11.99
N ASP A 24 17.22 -3.50 -12.56
CA ASP A 24 15.95 -3.92 -13.11
C ASP A 24 15.36 -5.05 -12.23
N LEU A 25 14.03 -5.06 -12.11
CA LEU A 25 13.28 -6.14 -11.47
C LEU A 25 12.38 -6.83 -12.50
N PHE A 26 12.22 -8.13 -12.31
CA PHE A 26 11.22 -8.91 -13.02
C PHE A 26 10.20 -9.48 -12.05
N VAL A 27 8.92 -9.37 -12.40
CA VAL A 27 7.82 -9.92 -11.63
C VAL A 27 7.10 -10.95 -12.49
N ALA A 28 7.06 -12.20 -12.03
CA ALA A 28 6.30 -13.27 -12.65
C ALA A 28 5.72 -14.20 -11.59
N ASP A 29 4.50 -14.69 -11.83
CA ASP A 29 3.79 -15.60 -10.92
C ASP A 29 3.74 -15.10 -9.46
N GLY A 30 3.61 -13.78 -9.27
CA GLY A 30 3.56 -13.14 -7.95
C GLY A 30 4.90 -13.12 -7.20
N LYS A 31 6.02 -13.41 -7.87
CA LYS A 31 7.37 -13.41 -7.30
C LYS A 31 8.25 -12.36 -7.97
N ILE A 32 9.20 -11.85 -7.19
CA ILE A 32 10.19 -10.86 -7.63
C ILE A 32 11.51 -11.58 -7.92
N TYR A 33 12.14 -11.23 -9.02
CA TYR A 33 13.42 -11.75 -9.45
C TYR A 33 14.37 -10.61 -9.81
N GLU A 34 15.63 -10.79 -9.45
CA GLU A 34 16.72 -9.87 -9.75
C GLU A 34 17.77 -10.57 -10.62
N ASN A 35 18.55 -9.82 -11.40
CA ASN A 35 19.66 -10.35 -12.21
C ASN A 35 19.23 -11.46 -13.19
N ILE A 36 18.03 -11.37 -13.74
CA ILE A 36 17.56 -12.31 -14.75
C ILE A 36 18.39 -12.16 -16.04
N ALA A 37 18.90 -13.28 -16.56
CA ALA A 37 19.57 -13.33 -17.86
C ALA A 37 18.61 -12.90 -19.00
N GLU A 38 19.12 -12.25 -20.05
CA GLU A 38 18.27 -11.61 -21.07
C GLU A 38 17.28 -12.58 -21.75
N ASP A 39 17.57 -13.87 -21.74
CA ASP A 39 16.80 -14.98 -22.32
C ASP A 39 15.59 -15.42 -21.47
N MET A 40 15.55 -15.04 -20.19
CA MET A 40 14.45 -15.33 -19.26
C MET A 40 13.40 -14.21 -19.19
N ARG A 41 13.54 -13.17 -20.02
CA ARG A 41 12.56 -12.09 -20.16
C ARG A 41 11.30 -12.69 -20.80
N ALA A 42 10.27 -12.98 -20.00
CA ALA A 42 9.00 -13.46 -20.55
C ALA A 42 8.51 -12.53 -21.67
N GLU A 43 8.22 -13.10 -22.85
CA GLU A 43 7.88 -12.34 -24.05
C GLU A 43 6.63 -11.44 -23.84
N ASP A 44 5.74 -11.81 -22.91
CA ASP A 44 4.48 -11.12 -22.61
C ASP A 44 4.52 -10.21 -21.36
N ALA A 45 5.70 -9.78 -20.90
CA ALA A 45 5.79 -8.90 -19.73
C ALA A 45 5.59 -7.42 -20.07
N GLU A 46 4.74 -6.74 -19.30
CA GLU A 46 4.58 -5.28 -19.38
C GLU A 46 5.85 -4.59 -18.89
N VAL A 47 6.35 -3.62 -19.66
CA VAL A 47 7.55 -2.86 -19.30
C VAL A 47 7.16 -1.56 -18.60
N ILE A 48 7.69 -1.37 -17.39
CA ILE A 48 7.58 -0.15 -16.60
C ILE A 48 8.96 0.50 -16.54
N ASP A 49 9.11 1.69 -17.11
CA ASP A 49 10.34 2.47 -16.97
C ASP A 49 10.31 3.27 -15.67
N ALA A 50 11.17 2.90 -14.73
CA ALA A 50 11.27 3.50 -13.40
C ALA A 50 12.46 4.46 -13.28
N ALA A 51 12.95 5.01 -14.41
CA ALA A 51 13.93 6.08 -14.40
C ALA A 51 13.49 7.22 -13.45
N ASP A 52 14.42 7.69 -12.62
CA ASP A 52 14.19 8.71 -11.59
C ASP A 52 13.17 8.35 -10.50
N HIS A 53 12.75 7.09 -10.40
CA HIS A 53 11.86 6.58 -9.36
C HIS A 53 12.57 5.62 -8.39
N LEU A 54 12.07 5.57 -7.15
CA LEU A 54 12.46 4.59 -6.14
C LEU A 54 11.48 3.41 -6.17
N ILE A 55 12.01 2.21 -6.37
CA ILE A 55 11.30 0.95 -6.20
C ILE A 55 11.54 0.49 -4.76
N MET A 56 10.47 0.26 -4.01
CA MET A 56 10.53 -0.18 -2.62
C MET A 56 9.43 -1.21 -2.34
N PRO A 57 9.57 -2.01 -1.26
CA PRO A 57 8.46 -2.81 -0.75
C PRO A 57 7.25 -1.92 -0.47
N GLY A 58 6.05 -2.43 -0.75
CA GLY A 58 4.81 -1.76 -0.34
C GLY A 58 4.79 -1.55 1.17
N LEU A 59 4.26 -0.41 1.59
CA LEU A 59 4.14 -0.11 3.02
C LEU A 59 3.14 -1.06 3.69
N ILE A 60 3.49 -1.55 4.87
CA ILE A 60 2.64 -2.44 5.66
C ILE A 60 1.96 -1.63 6.77
N ASN A 61 0.65 -1.42 6.66
CA ASN A 61 -0.15 -0.82 7.71
C ASN A 61 -0.52 -1.87 8.76
N LEU A 62 0.15 -1.85 9.92
CA LEU A 62 0.03 -2.87 10.97
C LEU A 62 -1.23 -2.77 11.83
N HIS A 63 -1.95 -1.63 11.78
CA HIS A 63 -3.16 -1.41 12.58
C HIS A 63 -4.02 -0.32 11.95
N THR A 64 -5.29 -0.61 11.66
CA THR A 64 -6.20 0.35 11.03
C THR A 64 -7.66 0.10 11.40
N HIS A 65 -8.45 1.17 11.34
CA HIS A 65 -9.91 1.16 11.42
C HIS A 65 -10.49 1.70 10.09
N ALA A 66 -10.38 0.92 9.02
CA ALA A 66 -10.64 1.37 7.65
C ALA A 66 -12.04 2.00 7.43
N TYR A 67 -13.08 1.44 8.03
CA TYR A 67 -14.45 1.95 7.89
C TYR A 67 -14.65 3.35 8.50
N MET A 68 -13.77 3.79 9.39
CA MET A 68 -13.85 5.11 10.01
C MET A 68 -13.39 6.24 9.08
N THR A 69 -12.90 5.94 7.87
CA THR A 69 -12.39 6.95 6.92
C THR A 69 -13.39 8.07 6.63
N VAL A 70 -14.70 7.75 6.62
CA VAL A 70 -15.78 8.75 6.43
C VAL A 70 -16.06 9.61 7.67
N MET A 71 -15.52 9.23 8.83
CA MET A 71 -15.60 9.98 10.09
C MET A 71 -14.40 10.92 10.27
N ARG A 72 -13.56 11.08 9.25
CA ARG A 72 -12.45 12.03 9.26
C ARG A 72 -12.96 13.43 9.59
N ASN A 73 -12.35 14.07 10.59
CA ASN A 73 -12.70 15.39 11.13
C ASN A 73 -14.10 15.49 11.80
N TYR A 74 -14.72 14.37 12.19
CA TYR A 74 -16.04 14.37 12.82
C TYR A 74 -16.02 14.80 14.30
N ALA A 75 -14.96 14.47 15.04
CA ALA A 75 -14.87 14.66 16.48
C ALA A 75 -13.45 15.05 16.91
N ASP A 76 -12.93 16.11 16.32
CA ASP A 76 -11.61 16.66 16.68
C ASP A 76 -11.68 17.45 18.00
N ASP A 77 -10.52 17.71 18.61
CA ASP A 77 -10.35 18.60 19.78
C ASP A 77 -11.14 18.23 21.06
N VAL A 78 -11.40 16.94 21.28
CA VAL A 78 -12.01 16.41 22.51
C VAL A 78 -11.14 15.33 23.15
N ASP A 79 -11.39 15.04 24.44
CA ASP A 79 -10.71 13.93 25.12
C ASP A 79 -11.17 12.56 24.60
N PHE A 80 -10.44 11.50 24.97
CA PHE A 80 -10.70 10.15 24.49
C PHE A 80 -12.10 9.63 24.85
N ASP A 81 -12.58 9.90 26.07
CA ASP A 81 -13.88 9.40 26.52
C ASP A 81 -15.03 10.08 25.78
N GLU A 82 -14.92 11.40 25.55
CA GLU A 82 -15.83 12.16 24.71
C GLU A 82 -15.74 11.70 23.24
N TRP A 83 -14.54 11.55 22.69
CA TRP A 83 -14.32 11.08 21.32
C TRP A 83 -14.95 9.70 21.09
N LEU A 84 -14.55 8.69 21.85
CA LEU A 84 -14.96 7.30 21.60
C LEU A 84 -16.41 7.07 21.99
N PHE A 85 -16.75 7.23 23.27
CA PHE A 85 -18.02 6.75 23.80
C PHE A 85 -19.18 7.71 23.51
N ARG A 86 -18.92 9.00 23.36
CA ARG A 86 -19.97 10.01 23.21
C ARG A 86 -20.15 10.50 21.77
N ARG A 87 -19.12 10.39 20.93
CA ARG A 87 -19.19 10.85 19.53
C ARG A 87 -19.11 9.71 18.53
N VAL A 88 -18.01 8.95 18.51
CA VAL A 88 -17.73 7.94 17.48
C VAL A 88 -18.65 6.73 17.60
N MET A 89 -18.69 6.08 18.77
CA MET A 89 -19.45 4.84 18.97
C MET A 89 -20.95 4.99 18.63
N PRO A 90 -21.65 6.09 19.00
CA PRO A 90 -23.04 6.31 18.57
C PRO A 90 -23.25 6.42 17.05
N VAL A 91 -22.22 6.84 16.29
CA VAL A 91 -22.26 6.86 14.81
C VAL A 91 -22.00 5.46 14.27
N GLU A 92 -21.01 4.76 14.82
CA GLU A 92 -20.70 3.37 14.47
C GLU A 92 -21.90 2.44 14.66
N ASP A 93 -22.63 2.57 15.78
CA ASP A 93 -23.85 1.80 16.08
C ASP A 93 -24.95 1.97 15.02
N ARG A 94 -24.91 3.07 14.27
CA ARG A 94 -25.87 3.41 13.22
C ARG A 94 -25.32 3.17 11.81
N LEU A 95 -24.05 2.79 11.66
CA LEU A 95 -23.42 2.58 10.37
C LEU A 95 -23.91 1.23 9.79
N PRO A 96 -24.67 1.23 8.68
CA PRO A 96 -25.08 -0.02 8.06
C PRO A 96 -23.87 -0.75 7.46
N ALA A 97 -23.97 -2.06 7.30
CA ALA A 97 -22.92 -2.88 6.69
C ALA A 97 -22.48 -2.36 5.31
N GLU A 98 -23.43 -1.88 4.50
CA GLU A 98 -23.13 -1.24 3.21
C GLU A 98 -22.30 0.05 3.38
N GLY A 99 -22.60 0.87 4.38
CA GLY A 99 -21.82 2.06 4.72
C GLY A 99 -20.40 1.70 5.13
N ALA A 100 -20.23 0.67 5.96
CA ALA A 100 -18.91 0.17 6.36
C ALA A 100 -18.11 -0.38 5.16
N TYR A 101 -18.78 -1.05 4.21
CA TYR A 101 -18.16 -1.55 2.97
C TYR A 101 -17.60 -0.41 2.12
N TRP A 102 -18.43 0.59 1.79
CA TRP A 102 -18.00 1.73 0.96
C TRP A 102 -16.93 2.57 1.65
N SER A 103 -17.03 2.75 2.98
CA SER A 103 -16.04 3.50 3.75
C SER A 103 -14.69 2.77 3.79
N SER A 104 -14.70 1.45 3.90
CA SER A 104 -13.47 0.64 3.84
C SER A 104 -12.86 0.64 2.45
N LEU A 105 -13.67 0.63 1.38
CA LEU A 105 -13.17 0.77 0.01
C LEU A 105 -12.51 2.13 -0.22
N LEU A 106 -13.08 3.21 0.32
CA LEU A 106 -12.45 4.54 0.29
C LEU A 106 -11.08 4.50 0.98
N ALA A 107 -10.97 3.84 2.13
CA ALA A 107 -9.70 3.66 2.82
C ALA A 107 -8.68 2.90 1.95
N CYS A 108 -9.11 1.84 1.26
CA CYS A 108 -8.25 1.11 0.33
C CYS A 108 -7.79 1.99 -0.84
N MET A 109 -8.66 2.85 -1.40
CA MET A 109 -8.27 3.78 -2.46
C MET A 109 -7.28 4.85 -2.00
N GLU A 110 -7.31 5.23 -0.72
CA GLU A 110 -6.34 6.18 -0.16
C GLU A 110 -4.97 5.53 0.12
N MET A 111 -4.95 4.22 0.42
CA MET A 111 -3.72 3.48 0.74
C MET A 111 -2.93 3.00 -0.49
N VAL A 112 -3.53 3.02 -1.69
CA VAL A 112 -2.95 2.48 -2.94
C VAL A 112 -2.71 3.62 -3.92
#